data_AF-A0A7Y5VP98-F1
#
_entry.id   AF-A0A7Y5VP98-F1
#
_cell.length_a   1.000
_cell.length_b   1.000
_cell.length_c   1.000
_cell.angle_alpha   90.00
_cell.angle_beta   90.00
_cell.angle_gamma   90.00
#
_symmetry.space_group_name_H-M   'P 1'
#
loop_
_entity.id
_entity.type
_entity.pdbx_description
1 polymer ?
#
loop_
_entity_poly.entity_id
_entity_poly.type
_entity_poly.pdbx_seq_one_letter_code
_entity_poly.pdbx_strand_id
1 'polypeptide(L)'
;MPRHIVTDIVIPAKHGRACLVKKGQILRIHLIEGQQVGDCAFFNADDPREQFHVGQSWAYAVMLGTGTARAFTHFYSQPPRENVMLTVIEDTVKRHFGNCAGRCSTKLLAARDRRVGPGVRSCQENIAEALAPFGIAGDTVNDVFNVFMNVEF
;
A
#
# COMPACT_ATOMS: atom_id res chain seq x y z
N MET A 1 -23.84 -3.59 15.56
CA MET A 1 -23.23 -4.88 15.97
C MET A 1 -21.79 -4.63 16.38
N PRO A 2 -21.30 -5.22 17.48
CA PRO A 2 -19.90 -5.09 17.88
C PRO A 2 -18.99 -5.73 16.83
N ARG A 3 -17.91 -5.03 16.46
CA ARG A 3 -16.85 -5.57 15.60
C ARG A 3 -15.85 -6.31 16.48
N HIS A 4 -15.40 -7.48 16.03
CA HIS A 4 -14.35 -8.24 16.71
C HIS A 4 -13.10 -8.33 15.82
N ILE A 5 -11.93 -8.34 16.44
CA ILE A 5 -10.65 -8.47 15.76
C ILE A 5 -10.48 -9.95 15.39
N VAL A 6 -10.30 -10.23 14.10
CA VAL A 6 -10.06 -11.60 13.59
C VAL A 6 -8.59 -11.88 13.35
N THR A 7 -7.80 -10.83 13.09
CA THR A 7 -6.36 -10.89 12.83
C THR A 7 -5.74 -9.61 13.35
N ASP A 8 -4.64 -9.72 14.09
CA ASP A 8 -3.81 -8.59 14.54
C ASP A 8 -2.35 -8.87 14.19
N ILE A 9 -1.69 -7.91 13.54
CA ILE A 9 -0.34 -8.08 12.98
C ILE A 9 0.47 -6.83 13.29
N VAL A 10 1.49 -6.99 14.12
CA VAL A 10 2.56 -6.01 14.28
C VAL A 10 3.58 -6.24 13.18
N ILE A 11 3.82 -5.22 12.35
CA ILE A 11 4.85 -5.23 11.32
C ILE A 11 6.13 -4.64 11.92
N PRO A 12 7.21 -5.42 12.10
CA PRO A 12 8.47 -4.88 12.62
C PRO A 12 9.03 -3.79 11.71
N ALA A 13 9.73 -2.81 12.30
CA ALA A 13 10.41 -1.78 11.53
C ALA A 13 11.27 -2.38 10.42
N LYS A 14 11.19 -1.78 9.22
CA LYS A 14 11.91 -2.22 8.00
C LYS A 14 11.55 -3.62 7.50
N HIS A 15 10.39 -4.18 7.86
CA HIS A 15 9.90 -5.46 7.34
C HIS A 15 8.51 -5.31 6.71
N GLY A 16 8.09 -6.32 5.95
CA GLY A 16 6.74 -6.43 5.38
C GLY A 16 5.97 -7.60 5.98
N ARG A 17 4.64 -7.53 5.93
CA ARG A 17 3.72 -8.63 6.19
C ARG A 17 2.57 -8.57 5.20
N ALA A 18 2.03 -9.74 4.86
CA ALA A 18 0.83 -9.86 4.04
C ALA A 18 -0.20 -10.68 4.81
N CYS A 19 -1.48 -10.36 4.59
CA CYS A 19 -2.59 -11.06 5.19
C CYS A 19 -3.78 -11.04 4.24
N LEU A 20 -4.69 -12.01 4.40
CA LEU A 20 -5.93 -12.05 3.65
C LEU A 20 -6.98 -11.20 4.34
N VAL A 21 -7.62 -10.33 3.56
CA VAL A 21 -8.80 -9.56 3.97
C VAL A 21 -9.96 -10.05 3.12
N LYS A 22 -10.92 -10.75 3.74
CA LYS A 22 -12.11 -11.27 3.06
C LYS A 22 -13.09 -10.13 2.77
N LYS A 23 -13.89 -10.28 1.71
CA LYS A 23 -14.97 -9.34 1.39
C LYS A 23 -15.87 -9.10 2.62
N GLY A 24 -16.10 -7.82 2.95
CA GLY A 24 -16.88 -7.39 4.11
C GLY A 24 -16.08 -7.25 5.41
N GLN A 25 -14.81 -7.67 5.45
CA GLN A 25 -13.92 -7.36 6.57
C GLN A 25 -13.38 -5.93 6.48
N ILE A 26 -12.91 -5.42 7.62
CA ILE A 26 -12.30 -4.10 7.73
C ILE A 26 -10.81 -4.26 7.97
N LEU A 27 -10.00 -3.64 7.11
CA LEU A 27 -8.58 -3.44 7.33
C LEU A 27 -8.37 -2.11 8.06
N ARG A 28 -7.66 -2.14 9.18
CA ARG A 28 -7.21 -0.93 9.89
C ARG A 28 -5.69 -0.92 9.95
N ILE A 29 -5.09 0.13 9.41
CA ILE A 29 -3.67 0.42 9.56
C ILE A 29 -3.56 1.57 10.56
N HIS A 30 -2.74 1.41 11.59
CA HIS A 30 -2.55 2.43 12.61
C HIS A 30 -1.10 2.40 13.13
N LEU A 31 -0.66 3.53 13.66
CA LEU A 31 0.66 3.66 14.30
C LEU A 31 0.58 3.09 15.72
N ILE A 32 1.53 2.22 16.06
CA ILE A 32 1.67 1.66 17.41
C ILE A 32 2.78 2.36 18.20
N GLU A 33 3.80 2.89 17.50
CA GLU A 33 4.97 3.55 18.09
C GLU A 33 5.44 4.66 17.16
N GLY A 34 5.53 5.89 17.69
CA GLY A 34 6.14 7.02 17.00
C GLY A 34 5.54 7.35 15.61
N GLN A 35 6.33 8.06 14.81
CA GLN A 35 5.99 8.42 13.44
C GLN A 35 6.56 7.38 12.46
N GLN A 36 5.72 6.84 11.58
CA GLN A 36 6.12 5.85 10.58
C GLN A 36 5.27 6.00 9.32
N VAL A 37 5.89 5.81 8.15
CA VAL A 37 5.19 5.67 6.87
C VAL A 37 5.17 4.19 6.46
N GLY A 38 4.19 3.79 5.65
CA GLY A 38 4.13 2.41 5.14
C GLY A 38 3.85 2.39 3.65
N ASP A 39 4.33 1.34 2.97
CA ASP A 39 4.01 1.10 1.57
C ASP A 39 3.06 -0.09 1.50
N CYS A 40 1.84 0.15 1.00
CA CYS A 40 0.79 -0.85 0.93
C CYS A 40 0.56 -1.29 -0.52
N ALA A 41 0.59 -2.59 -0.77
CA ALA A 41 0.15 -3.18 -2.02
C ALA A 41 -1.09 -4.04 -1.76
N PHE A 42 -2.07 -3.98 -2.66
CA PHE A 42 -3.32 -4.73 -2.54
C PHE A 42 -3.53 -5.58 -3.79
N PHE A 43 -3.92 -6.83 -3.57
CA PHE A 43 -4.12 -7.84 -4.59
C PHE A 43 -5.50 -8.46 -4.42
N ASN A 44 -6.13 -8.84 -5.51
CA ASN A 44 -7.27 -9.75 -5.43
C ASN A 44 -6.76 -11.12 -4.95
N ALA A 45 -7.33 -11.62 -3.85
CA ALA A 45 -6.92 -12.87 -3.22
C ALA A 45 -7.13 -14.10 -4.11
N ASP A 46 -8.11 -14.05 -5.01
CA ASP A 46 -8.45 -15.16 -5.93
C ASP A 46 -7.76 -15.01 -7.30
N ASP A 47 -7.28 -13.81 -7.64
CA ASP A 47 -6.57 -13.53 -8.90
C ASP A 47 -5.50 -12.44 -8.72
N PRO A 48 -4.25 -12.78 -8.34
CA PRO A 48 -3.19 -11.81 -8.09
C PRO A 48 -2.77 -10.96 -9.29
N ARG A 49 -3.27 -11.26 -10.50
CA ARG A 49 -3.09 -10.39 -11.67
C ARG A 49 -3.93 -9.12 -11.56
N GLU A 50 -4.96 -9.10 -10.72
CA GLU A 50 -5.71 -7.89 -10.37
C GLU A 50 -5.13 -7.27 -9.10
N GLN A 51 -4.57 -6.07 -9.26
CA GLN A 51 -3.80 -5.36 -8.26
C GLN A 51 -4.22 -3.90 -8.20
N PHE A 52 -4.06 -3.30 -7.03
CA PHE A 52 -4.27 -1.88 -6.84
C PHE A 52 -3.42 -1.04 -7.82
N HIS A 53 -4.04 0.01 -8.34
CA HIS A 53 -3.39 0.99 -9.22
C HIS A 53 -3.62 2.38 -8.66
N VAL A 54 -2.55 3.03 -8.22
CA VAL A 54 -2.63 4.33 -7.56
C VAL A 54 -3.11 5.40 -8.53
N GLY A 55 -2.65 5.33 -9.79
CA GLY A 55 -3.01 6.29 -10.83
C GLY A 55 -4.50 6.27 -11.17
N GLN A 56 -5.15 5.09 -11.22
CA GLN A 56 -6.58 4.98 -11.51
C GLN A 56 -7.38 5.43 -10.31
N SER A 57 -6.94 5.03 -9.12
CA SER A 57 -7.57 5.47 -7.87
C SER A 57 -7.58 6.98 -7.73
N TRP A 58 -6.46 7.63 -8.07
CA TRP A 58 -6.34 9.08 -8.08
C TRP A 58 -7.22 9.71 -9.17
N ALA A 59 -7.14 9.21 -10.41
CA ALA A 59 -7.92 9.73 -11.53
C ALA A 59 -9.43 9.70 -11.24
N TYR A 60 -9.96 8.55 -10.80
CA TYR A 60 -11.36 8.43 -10.39
C TYR A 60 -11.70 9.35 -9.21
N ALA A 61 -10.83 9.45 -8.20
CA ALA A 61 -11.07 10.32 -7.05
C ALA A 61 -11.24 11.78 -7.46
N VAL A 62 -10.38 12.28 -8.36
CA VAL A 62 -10.44 13.66 -8.87
C VAL A 62 -11.62 13.86 -9.81
N MET A 63 -11.81 12.98 -10.80
CA MET A 63 -12.87 13.12 -11.81
C MET A 63 -14.27 13.03 -11.20
N LEU A 64 -14.46 12.23 -10.15
CA LEU A 64 -15.73 12.08 -9.45
C LEU A 64 -15.90 13.06 -8.29
N GLY A 65 -14.92 13.92 -8.02
CA GLY A 65 -14.95 14.84 -6.87
C GLY A 65 -15.02 14.14 -5.51
N THR A 66 -14.51 12.90 -5.42
CA THR A 66 -14.56 12.07 -4.20
C THR A 66 -13.24 12.04 -3.45
N GLY A 67 -12.19 12.69 -3.93
CA GLY A 67 -10.91 12.73 -3.25
C GLY A 67 -9.84 13.53 -4.01
N THR A 68 -8.59 13.35 -3.58
CA THR A 68 -7.41 14.02 -4.11
C THR A 68 -6.24 13.04 -4.17
N ALA A 69 -5.08 13.49 -4.67
CA ALA A 69 -3.84 12.71 -4.61
C ALA A 69 -3.34 12.43 -3.17
N ARG A 70 -3.99 13.00 -2.14
CA ARG A 70 -3.63 12.88 -0.72
C ARG A 70 -4.70 12.20 0.14
N ALA A 71 -5.94 12.13 -0.34
CA ALA A 71 -7.08 11.59 0.38
C ALA A 71 -7.97 10.83 -0.61
N PHE A 72 -8.08 9.52 -0.41
CA PHE A 72 -8.75 8.61 -1.33
C PHE A 72 -10.05 8.13 -0.68
N THR A 73 -11.11 8.01 -1.47
CA THR A 73 -12.35 7.34 -1.00
C THR A 73 -12.38 5.88 -1.45
N HIS A 74 -11.88 5.59 -2.65
CA HIS A 74 -11.89 4.26 -3.24
C HIS A 74 -10.51 3.91 -3.79
N PHE A 75 -10.12 2.64 -3.62
CA PHE A 75 -8.91 2.06 -4.17
C PHE A 75 -9.33 1.13 -5.30
N TYR A 76 -8.91 1.47 -6.51
CA TYR A 76 -9.27 0.75 -7.73
C TYR A 76 -8.12 -0.15 -8.19
N SER A 77 -8.48 -1.26 -8.83
CA SER A 77 -7.53 -2.11 -9.53
C SER A 77 -7.08 -1.49 -10.86
N GLN A 78 -6.05 -2.06 -11.49
CA GLN A 78 -5.55 -1.61 -12.79
C GLN A 78 -6.49 -1.93 -13.97
N PRO A 79 -6.35 -1.24 -15.12
CA PRO A 79 -7.04 -1.60 -16.36
C PRO A 79 -6.66 -3.00 -16.86
N PRO A 80 -7.58 -3.72 -17.52
CA PRO A 80 -8.95 -3.33 -17.88
C PRO A 80 -9.99 -3.65 -16.79
N ARG A 81 -9.58 -3.96 -15.56
CA ARG A 81 -10.50 -4.45 -14.52
C ARG A 81 -11.20 -3.32 -13.77
N GLU A 82 -10.41 -2.35 -13.31
CA GLU A 82 -10.90 -1.09 -12.72
C GLU A 82 -11.98 -1.28 -11.64
N ASN A 83 -11.91 -2.37 -10.87
CA ASN A 83 -12.86 -2.67 -9.81
C ASN A 83 -12.46 -1.95 -8.52
N VAL A 84 -13.46 -1.57 -7.71
CA VAL A 84 -13.22 -1.11 -6.33
C VAL A 84 -12.75 -2.29 -5.49
N MET A 85 -11.51 -2.23 -5.00
CA MET A 85 -10.91 -3.22 -4.12
C MET A 85 -11.14 -2.89 -2.64
N LEU A 86 -11.05 -1.61 -2.29
CA LEU A 86 -11.24 -1.11 -0.92
C LEU A 86 -12.00 0.23 -0.95
N THR A 87 -12.79 0.46 0.08
CA THR A 87 -13.43 1.75 0.36
C THR A 87 -12.93 2.26 1.70
N VAL A 88 -12.47 3.51 1.73
CA VAL A 88 -12.07 4.18 2.96
C VAL A 88 -13.31 4.51 3.77
N ILE A 89 -13.41 3.93 4.96
CA ILE A 89 -14.52 4.18 5.89
C ILE A 89 -14.16 5.22 6.96
N GLU A 90 -12.86 5.39 7.24
CA GLU A 90 -12.33 6.33 8.21
C GLU A 90 -10.88 6.64 7.88
N ASP A 91 -10.52 7.93 7.87
CA ASP A 91 -9.15 8.41 7.70
C ASP A 91 -8.92 9.59 8.66
N THR A 92 -8.11 9.34 9.68
CA THR A 92 -7.74 10.33 10.69
C THR A 92 -6.55 11.19 10.28
N VAL A 93 -5.80 10.81 9.24
CA VAL A 93 -4.59 11.49 8.78
C VAL A 93 -4.90 12.44 7.62
N LYS A 94 -5.81 12.05 6.73
CA LYS A 94 -6.31 12.84 5.57
C LYS A 94 -5.22 13.34 4.63
N ARG A 95 -4.02 12.76 4.76
CA ARG A 95 -2.82 13.18 4.05
C ARG A 95 -1.85 12.02 3.90
N HIS A 96 -1.95 11.40 2.74
CA HIS A 96 -1.12 10.30 2.29
C HIS A 96 -0.41 10.69 1.00
N PHE A 97 0.57 9.89 0.58
CA PHE A 97 1.19 10.10 -0.71
C PHE A 97 0.70 9.06 -1.70
N GLY A 98 -0.10 9.51 -2.67
CA GLY A 98 -0.68 8.66 -3.71
C GLY A 98 -0.47 9.20 -5.11
N ASN A 99 0.63 9.93 -5.35
CA ASN A 99 0.85 10.60 -6.64
C ASN A 99 2.05 10.09 -7.45
N CYS A 100 2.78 9.07 -6.99
CA CYS A 100 4.02 8.68 -7.67
C CYS A 100 4.28 7.17 -7.79
N ALA A 101 3.37 6.29 -7.32
CA ALA A 101 3.48 4.82 -7.36
C ALA A 101 4.77 4.20 -6.78
N GLY A 102 5.72 5.04 -6.40
CA GLY A 102 7.08 4.69 -6.09
C GLY A 102 7.20 4.17 -4.67
N ARG A 103 8.19 3.30 -4.52
CA ARG A 103 8.63 2.77 -3.24
C ARG A 103 10.14 2.80 -3.21
N CYS A 104 10.72 2.81 -2.02
CA CYS A 104 12.15 2.64 -1.94
C CYS A 104 12.55 1.25 -2.44
N SER A 105 13.64 1.19 -3.20
CA SER A 105 14.31 -0.02 -3.67
C SER A 105 15.78 0.04 -3.29
N THR A 106 16.48 -1.09 -3.19
CA THR A 106 17.93 -1.10 -2.92
C THR A 106 18.71 -0.18 -3.87
N LYS A 107 18.37 -0.19 -5.17
CA LYS A 107 18.99 0.67 -6.19
C LYS A 107 18.67 2.15 -5.97
N LEU A 108 17.41 2.49 -5.66
CA LEU A 108 17.02 3.88 -5.38
C LEU A 108 17.75 4.42 -4.13
N LEU A 109 17.84 3.60 -3.08
CA LEU A 109 18.53 3.97 -1.84
C LEU A 109 20.02 4.17 -2.06
N ALA A 110 20.68 3.30 -2.84
CA ALA A 110 22.09 3.45 -3.20
C ALA A 110 22.36 4.69 -4.06
N ALA A 111 21.43 5.03 -4.97
CA ALA A 111 21.50 6.25 -5.76
C ALA A 111 21.33 7.52 -4.91
N ARG A 112 20.44 7.48 -3.91
CA ARG A 112 20.17 8.58 -2.98
C ARG A 112 21.31 8.82 -1.99
N ASP A 113 21.84 7.76 -1.38
CA ASP A 113 22.92 7.85 -0.40
C ASP A 113 23.96 6.76 -0.67
N ARG A 114 25.15 7.19 -1.12
CA ARG A 114 26.28 6.29 -1.47
C ARG A 114 26.83 5.52 -0.27
N ARG A 115 26.41 5.85 0.98
CA ARG A 115 26.77 5.12 2.20
C ARG A 115 25.82 3.94 2.48
N VAL A 116 24.73 3.81 1.73
CA VAL A 116 23.84 2.64 1.78
C VAL A 116 24.61 1.44 1.23
N GLY A 117 25.04 0.56 2.14
CA GLY A 117 25.76 -0.65 1.81
C GLY A 117 24.84 -1.77 1.30
N PRO A 118 25.43 -2.89 0.84
CA PRO A 118 24.70 -4.10 0.49
C PRO A 118 23.83 -4.61 1.66
N GLY A 119 22.67 -5.18 1.36
CA GLY A 119 21.79 -5.78 2.38
C GLY A 119 20.90 -4.81 3.14
N VAL A 120 20.83 -3.53 2.73
CA VAL A 120 19.84 -2.58 3.27
C VAL A 120 18.44 -3.02 2.85
N ARG A 121 17.56 -3.17 3.83
CA ARG A 121 16.14 -3.47 3.59
C ARG A 121 15.45 -2.26 2.96
N SER A 122 14.64 -2.51 1.94
CA SER A 122 13.75 -1.51 1.35
C SER A 122 12.34 -2.06 1.20
N CYS A 123 11.38 -1.17 0.94
CA CYS A 123 9.98 -1.54 0.78
C CYS A 123 9.77 -2.53 -0.38
N GLN A 124 10.55 -2.43 -1.47
CA GLN A 124 10.48 -3.39 -2.57
C GLN A 124 10.76 -4.82 -2.10
N GLU A 125 11.89 -5.08 -1.44
CA GLU A 125 12.23 -6.44 -0.99
C GLU A 125 11.31 -6.89 0.16
N ASN A 126 10.92 -5.97 1.05
CA ASN A 126 9.98 -6.27 2.13
C ASN A 126 8.62 -6.75 1.64
N ILE A 127 8.08 -6.13 0.59
CA ILE A 127 6.82 -6.54 -0.03
C ILE A 127 7.00 -7.87 -0.74
N ALA A 128 8.10 -8.06 -1.49
CA ALA A 128 8.39 -9.31 -2.17
C ALA A 128 8.46 -10.51 -1.20
N GLU A 129 9.17 -10.35 -0.07
CA GLU A 129 9.25 -11.36 0.99
C GLU A 129 7.89 -11.64 1.62
N ALA A 130 7.08 -10.61 1.86
CA ALA A 130 5.75 -10.75 2.43
C ALA A 130 4.77 -11.48 1.49
N LEU A 131 4.92 -11.32 0.18
CA LEU A 131 4.07 -11.90 -0.85
C LEU A 131 4.48 -13.32 -1.27
N ALA A 132 5.75 -13.72 -1.02
CA ALA A 132 6.26 -15.03 -1.39
C ALA A 132 5.41 -16.22 -0.87
N PRO A 133 4.87 -16.21 0.38
CA PRO A 133 3.98 -17.28 0.85
C PRO A 133 2.66 -17.41 0.08
N PHE A 134 2.27 -16.37 -0.67
CA PHE A 134 1.08 -16.35 -1.51
C PHE A 134 1.38 -16.75 -2.96
N GLY A 135 2.62 -17.12 -3.28
CA GLY A 135 3.04 -17.46 -4.64
C GLY A 135 3.11 -16.26 -5.59
N ILE A 136 3.14 -15.04 -5.05
CA ILE A 136 3.19 -13.80 -5.83
C ILE A 136 4.64 -13.33 -5.90
N ALA A 137 5.15 -13.22 -7.13
CA ALA A 137 6.53 -12.79 -7.36
C ALA A 137 6.69 -11.27 -7.16
N GLY A 138 7.82 -10.85 -6.58
CA GLY A 138 8.05 -9.45 -6.19
C GLY A 138 8.16 -8.47 -7.36
N ASP A 139 8.47 -8.94 -8.56
CA ASP A 139 8.51 -8.17 -9.81
C ASP A 139 7.11 -7.89 -10.38
N THR A 140 6.10 -8.63 -9.94
CA THR A 140 4.70 -8.42 -10.36
C THR A 140 4.03 -7.27 -9.63
N VAL A 141 4.64 -6.72 -8.58
CA VAL A 141 4.02 -5.68 -7.75
C VAL A 141 4.01 -4.35 -8.51
N ASN A 142 2.82 -3.88 -8.86
CA ASN A 142 2.67 -2.67 -9.68
C ASN A 142 2.95 -1.37 -8.91
N ASP A 143 1.94 -0.86 -8.19
CA ASP A 143 2.02 0.39 -7.43
C ASP A 143 1.95 0.10 -5.91
N VAL A 144 2.32 1.09 -5.11
CA VAL A 144 1.99 1.13 -3.68
C VAL A 144 1.19 2.37 -3.33
N PHE A 145 0.40 2.25 -2.28
CA PHE A 145 -0.14 3.38 -1.55
C PHE A 145 0.79 3.70 -0.37
N ASN A 146 1.43 4.87 -0.37
CA ASN A 146 2.33 5.28 0.70
C ASN A 146 1.49 5.87 1.87
N VAL A 147 1.06 5.00 2.79
CA VAL A 147 0.23 5.37 3.94
C VAL A 147 1.02 6.25 4.93
N PHE A 148 0.37 7.30 5.45
CA PHE A 148 0.90 8.32 6.37
C PHE A 148 2.04 9.19 5.83
N MET A 149 2.48 8.96 4.59
CA MET A 149 3.55 9.75 3.99
C MET A 149 3.04 11.15 3.58
N ASN A 150 3.62 12.18 4.18
CA ASN A 150 3.31 13.58 3.87
C ASN A 150 4.42 14.16 2.98
N VAL A 151 4.12 14.38 1.70
CA VAL A 151 5.04 15.02 0.74
C VAL A 151 4.44 16.32 0.22
N GLU A 152 5.26 17.38 0.24
CA GLU A 152 4.98 18.69 -0.33
C GLU A 152 5.73 18.83 -1.67
N PHE A 153 5.08 19.47 -2.64
CA PHE A 153 5.60 19.76 -3.97
C PHE A 153 5.32 21.23 -4.28
#